data_AF-A0A9P6BC20-F1
#
_entry.id   AF-A0A9P6BC20-F1
#
_cell.length_a   1.000
_cell.length_b   1.000
_cell.length_c   1.000
_cell.angle_alpha   90.00
_cell.angle_beta   90.00
_cell.angle_gamma   90.00
#
_symmetry.space_group_name_H-M   'P 1'
#
loop_
_entity.id
_entity.type
_entity.pdbx_description
1 polymer ?
#
loop_
_entity_poly.entity_id
_entity_poly.type
_entity_poly.pdbx_seq_one_letter_code
_entity_poly.pdbx_strand_id
1 'polypeptide(L)'
;MHKIGGFHLSGNKPATFLLNKVHKHHGDHHRYVPNLLELFKSWLGNNELLDNNRIYLGLFQQVLVWESIRLQHASSQDERLLAPTQTVEAKLPSLEWPHGKYDFVVVWSDSVPGQSDVLEVHRIFKPDFKNLLFSVSANVNALDQYFLYGMQMSFKGGLNGHRARDESTDMYILDRPEVPRWRILPASNVQFRVNLIPRFGSKATAELKSNTVNFRTESFLLNFFGEDDTFHSILSREKAQ
;
A
#
# COMPACT_ATOMS: atom_id res chain seq x y z
N MET A 1 -1.44 -18.96 -12.66
CA MET A 1 -0.55 -17.79 -12.79
C MET A 1 -0.93 -17.04 -14.06
N HIS A 2 -1.90 -16.11 -13.99
CA HIS A 2 -2.24 -15.20 -15.08
C HIS A 2 -2.51 -13.81 -14.46
N LYS A 3 -1.62 -12.85 -14.76
CA LYS A 3 -1.73 -11.43 -14.41
C LYS A 3 -2.11 -10.71 -15.71
N ILE A 4 -3.34 -10.17 -15.81
CA ILE A 4 -3.64 -9.09 -16.75
C ILE A 4 -4.56 -8.09 -16.05
N GLY A 5 -3.98 -7.11 -15.38
CA GLY A 5 -4.64 -5.88 -14.96
C GLY A 5 -3.85 -4.72 -15.56
N GLY A 6 -4.45 -3.96 -16.47
CA GLY A 6 -3.84 -2.76 -17.02
C GLY A 6 -4.00 -1.60 -16.05
N PHE A 7 -2.90 -0.90 -15.74
CA PHE A 7 -2.96 0.31 -14.93
C PHE A 7 -2.87 1.51 -15.86
N HIS A 8 -3.77 2.47 -15.69
CA HIS A 8 -3.72 3.73 -16.43
C HIS A 8 -3.43 4.87 -15.47
N LEU A 9 -2.31 5.56 -15.65
CA LEU A 9 -1.98 6.73 -14.86
C LEU A 9 -2.74 7.94 -15.40
N SER A 10 -3.68 8.45 -14.63
CA SER A 10 -4.20 9.79 -14.85
C SER A 10 -4.02 10.61 -13.58
N GLY A 11 -3.29 11.71 -13.68
CA GLY A 11 -3.02 12.63 -12.59
C GLY A 11 -2.08 13.74 -13.04
N ASN A 12 -2.01 14.82 -12.26
CA ASN A 12 -1.12 15.96 -12.48
C ASN A 12 0.34 15.50 -12.68
N LYS A 13 1.16 16.32 -13.36
CA LYS A 13 2.58 16.03 -13.60
C LYS A 13 3.28 15.61 -12.28
N PRO A 14 4.06 14.52 -12.26
CA PRO A 14 4.76 14.10 -11.05
C PRO A 14 5.72 15.17 -10.55
N ALA A 15 5.84 15.28 -9.24
CA ALA A 15 6.91 16.07 -8.63
C ALA A 15 8.21 15.24 -8.67
N THR A 16 9.31 15.89 -9.03
CA THR A 16 10.63 15.25 -9.07
C THR A 16 11.37 15.55 -7.77
N PHE A 17 11.81 14.51 -7.06
CA PHE A 17 12.55 14.65 -5.81
C PHE A 17 13.94 14.05 -5.93
N LEU A 18 14.94 14.77 -5.42
CA LEU A 18 16.31 14.26 -5.25
C LEU A 18 16.42 13.53 -3.91
N LEU A 19 16.89 12.28 -3.92
CA LEU A 19 16.97 11.42 -2.73
C LEU A 19 17.98 11.92 -1.68
N ASN A 20 18.93 12.77 -2.08
CA ASN A 20 19.98 13.30 -1.20
C ASN A 20 19.53 14.54 -0.40
N LYS A 21 18.30 15.03 -0.57
CA LYS A 21 17.76 16.14 0.25
C LYS A 21 16.86 15.59 1.35
N VAL A 22 17.41 15.44 2.56
CA VAL A 22 16.64 15.17 3.78
C VAL A 22 15.66 16.33 4.00
N HIS A 23 14.38 16.10 3.78
CA HIS A 23 13.35 17.07 4.15
C HIS A 23 13.03 16.84 5.63
N LYS A 24 13.56 17.72 6.49
CA LYS A 24 13.05 17.85 7.86
C LYS A 24 11.63 18.44 7.76
N HIS A 25 10.61 17.65 8.09
CA HIS A 25 9.29 18.21 8.34
C HIS A 25 9.37 19.04 9.64
N HIS A 26 9.21 20.36 9.52
CA HIS A 26 8.99 21.24 10.66
C HIS A 26 7.51 21.15 11.07
N GLY A 27 7.25 20.53 12.22
CA GLY A 27 5.92 20.45 12.82
C GLY A 27 5.90 19.35 13.89
N ASP A 28 5.55 19.72 15.12
CA ASP A 28 5.60 18.85 16.29
C ASP A 28 4.74 17.58 16.13
N HIS A 29 5.28 16.45 16.60
CA HIS A 29 4.69 15.10 16.68
C HIS A 29 4.64 14.22 15.42
N HIS A 30 5.48 14.45 14.41
CA HIS A 30 5.58 13.49 13.30
C HIS A 30 6.30 12.20 13.71
N ARG A 31 5.54 11.08 13.73
CA ARG A 31 6.08 9.71 13.74
C ARG A 31 7.20 9.61 12.71
N TYR A 32 8.34 9.06 13.11
CA TYR A 32 9.52 8.90 12.25
C TYR A 32 9.13 8.23 10.93
N VAL A 33 9.22 8.99 9.84
CA VAL A 33 9.18 8.46 8.46
C VAL A 33 10.63 8.23 8.08
N PRO A 34 11.11 6.97 7.96
CA PRO A 34 12.49 6.71 7.62
C PRO A 34 12.82 7.28 6.24
N ASN A 35 14.11 7.52 5.99
CA ASN A 35 14.57 7.99 4.69
C ASN A 35 14.14 6.97 3.62
N LEU A 36 13.35 7.43 2.63
CA LEU A 36 12.82 6.60 1.55
C LEU A 36 13.95 5.87 0.80
N LEU A 37 15.14 6.46 0.71
CA LEU A 37 16.33 5.82 0.16
C LEU A 37 16.78 4.61 1.00
N GLU A 38 16.85 4.74 2.32
CA GLU A 38 17.29 3.66 3.21
C GLU A 38 16.27 2.51 3.27
N LEU A 39 14.99 2.82 3.25
CA LEU A 39 13.93 1.82 3.13
C LEU A 39 13.95 1.11 1.78
N PHE A 40 14.18 1.85 0.69
CA PHE A 40 14.32 1.25 -0.63
C PHE A 40 15.53 0.35 -0.70
N LYS A 41 16.64 0.76 -0.07
CA LYS A 41 17.84 -0.06 0.03
C LYS A 41 17.61 -1.35 0.83
N SER A 42 16.95 -1.23 1.97
CA SER A 42 16.57 -2.37 2.82
C SER A 42 15.58 -3.31 2.11
N TRP A 43 14.56 -2.77 1.43
CA TRP A 43 13.62 -3.56 0.64
C TRP A 43 14.32 -4.35 -0.47
N LEU A 44 15.22 -3.71 -1.23
CA LEU A 44 16.03 -4.40 -2.24
C LEU A 44 16.93 -5.48 -1.63
N GLY A 45 17.50 -5.23 -0.45
CA GLY A 45 18.37 -6.20 0.24
C GLY A 45 17.65 -7.41 0.83
N ASN A 46 16.37 -7.29 1.18
CA ASN A 46 15.58 -8.33 1.85
C ASN A 46 14.72 -9.19 0.90
N ASN A 47 14.52 -8.78 -0.36
CA ASN A 47 13.82 -9.60 -1.33
C ASN A 47 14.85 -10.39 -2.16
N GLU A 48 14.91 -11.70 -1.96
CA GLU A 48 15.67 -12.68 -2.77
C GLU A 48 15.21 -12.76 -4.25
N LEU A 49 14.42 -11.80 -4.74
CA LEU A 49 14.06 -11.64 -6.16
C LEU A 49 15.26 -11.24 -7.05
N LEU A 50 16.47 -11.20 -6.49
CA LEU A 50 17.72 -10.91 -7.20
C LEU A 50 18.82 -11.94 -6.87
N ASP A 51 18.46 -13.19 -6.61
CA ASP A 51 19.47 -14.26 -6.41
C ASP A 51 20.36 -14.49 -7.65
N ASN A 52 20.03 -13.86 -8.79
CA ASN A 52 20.89 -13.85 -9.99
C ASN A 52 21.30 -12.46 -10.50
N ASN A 53 21.05 -11.34 -9.78
CA ASN A 53 21.60 -10.04 -10.19
C ASN A 53 21.72 -9.05 -9.01
N ARG A 54 22.86 -9.10 -8.32
CA ARG A 54 23.30 -8.15 -7.27
C ARG A 54 23.61 -6.75 -7.78
N ILE A 55 22.71 -6.15 -8.53
CA ILE A 55 22.81 -4.75 -8.92
C ILE A 55 21.48 -4.19 -8.42
N TYR A 56 21.43 -3.12 -7.62
CA TYR A 56 20.95 -1.85 -8.16
C TYR A 56 20.75 -0.75 -7.07
N LEU A 57 21.58 -0.74 -6.02
CA LEU A 57 21.46 0.23 -4.90
C LEU A 57 22.10 1.61 -5.16
N GLY A 58 22.67 1.84 -6.34
CA GLY A 58 23.42 3.07 -6.68
C GLY A 58 22.95 3.84 -7.92
N LEU A 59 21.77 3.58 -8.47
CA LEU A 59 21.52 3.89 -9.90
C LEU A 59 20.55 5.00 -10.23
N PHE A 60 19.75 5.44 -9.27
CA PHE A 60 18.79 6.50 -9.50
C PHE A 60 19.00 7.57 -8.45
N GLN A 61 19.17 8.80 -8.92
CA GLN A 61 19.37 9.97 -8.05
C GLN A 61 18.04 10.66 -7.73
N GLN A 62 17.01 10.32 -8.50
CA GLN A 62 15.72 10.99 -8.49
C GLN A 62 14.60 9.96 -8.42
N VAL A 63 13.52 10.35 -7.75
CA VAL A 63 12.24 9.67 -7.83
C VAL A 63 11.20 10.65 -8.34
N LEU A 64 10.32 10.14 -9.17
CA LEU A 64 9.08 10.81 -9.53
C LEU A 64 8.03 10.39 -8.51
N VAL A 65 7.31 11.36 -7.94
CA VAL A 65 6.30 11.11 -6.89
C VAL A 65 4.94 11.60 -7.38
N TRP A 66 3.93 10.79 -7.13
CA TRP A 66 2.52 11.09 -7.39
C TRP A 66 1.73 11.12 -6.09
N GLU A 67 0.69 11.95 -6.08
CA GLU A 67 -0.29 12.03 -4.99
C GLU A 67 -1.47 11.06 -5.18
N SER A 68 -1.63 10.52 -6.38
CA SER A 68 -2.66 9.53 -6.68
C SER A 68 -2.29 8.65 -7.86
N ILE A 69 -2.86 7.45 -7.88
CA ILE A 69 -2.77 6.49 -8.98
C ILE A 69 -4.15 5.89 -9.21
N ARG A 70 -4.48 5.61 -10.47
CA ARG A 70 -5.68 4.82 -10.81
C ARG A 70 -5.29 3.36 -10.98
N LEU A 71 -6.00 2.49 -10.27
CA LEU A 71 -5.88 1.05 -10.33
C LEU A 71 -7.09 0.50 -11.08
N GLN A 72 -6.85 -0.48 -11.93
CA GLN A 72 -7.89 -1.29 -12.54
C GLN A 72 -7.39 -2.73 -12.61
N HIS A 73 -8.21 -3.68 -12.20
CA HIS A 73 -7.89 -5.09 -12.19
C HIS A 73 -8.95 -5.86 -12.98
N ALA A 74 -8.60 -7.06 -13.44
CA ALA A 74 -9.59 -8.00 -13.96
C ALA A 74 -10.39 -8.58 -12.78
N SER A 75 -11.67 -8.85 -13.00
CA SER A 75 -12.53 -9.47 -11.98
C SER A 75 -11.94 -10.82 -11.54
N SER A 76 -12.06 -11.10 -10.25
CA SER A 76 -11.66 -12.39 -9.69
C SER A 76 -12.57 -13.55 -10.10
N GLN A 77 -13.82 -13.24 -10.49
CA GLN A 77 -14.82 -14.22 -10.89
C GLN A 77 -14.78 -14.48 -12.40
N ASP A 78 -14.51 -13.44 -13.20
CA ASP A 78 -14.37 -13.54 -14.65
C ASP A 78 -13.25 -12.62 -15.16
N GLU A 79 -12.09 -13.19 -15.50
CA GLU A 79 -10.91 -12.44 -15.97
C GLU A 79 -11.16 -11.65 -17.27
N ARG A 80 -12.26 -11.93 -18.00
CA ARG A 80 -12.66 -11.16 -19.19
C ARG A 80 -13.30 -9.82 -18.83
N LEU A 81 -13.77 -9.69 -17.60
CA LEU A 81 -14.37 -8.47 -17.08
C LEU A 81 -13.31 -7.64 -16.37
N LEU A 82 -13.34 -6.33 -16.61
CA LEU A 82 -12.54 -5.38 -15.86
C LEU A 82 -13.36 -4.81 -14.72
N ALA A 83 -12.80 -4.80 -13.53
CA ALA A 83 -13.38 -4.10 -12.40
C ALA A 83 -13.42 -2.58 -12.68
N PRO A 84 -14.30 -1.84 -11.98
CA PRO A 84 -14.30 -0.38 -12.02
C PRO A 84 -12.93 0.18 -11.65
N THR A 85 -12.53 1.26 -12.31
CA THR A 85 -11.30 1.96 -11.98
C THR A 85 -11.40 2.59 -10.59
N GLN A 86 -10.45 2.28 -9.71
CA GLN A 86 -10.35 2.85 -8.37
C GLN A 86 -9.18 3.84 -8.31
N THR A 87 -9.34 4.96 -7.62
CA THR A 87 -8.23 5.91 -7.39
C THR A 87 -7.68 5.70 -5.99
N VAL A 88 -6.38 5.45 -5.88
CA VAL A 88 -5.65 5.39 -4.61
C VAL A 88 -4.94 6.72 -4.41
N GLU A 89 -5.22 7.38 -3.29
CA GLU A 89 -4.60 8.63 -2.89
C GLU A 89 -3.50 8.44 -1.83
N ALA A 90 -2.44 9.26 -1.97
CA ALA A 90 -1.27 9.31 -1.10
C ALA A 90 -0.79 10.77 -1.00
N LYS A 91 -1.67 11.66 -0.54
CA LYS A 91 -1.40 13.10 -0.40
C LYS A 91 -0.64 13.38 0.89
N LEU A 92 0.43 14.13 0.76
CA LEU A 92 1.21 14.59 1.91
C LEU A 92 0.44 15.60 2.76
N PRO A 93 0.87 15.84 4.00
CA PRO A 93 0.33 16.92 4.82
C PRO A 93 0.38 18.26 4.10
N SER A 94 -0.75 18.96 4.11
CA SER A 94 -0.94 20.28 3.49
C SER A 94 -1.88 21.13 4.35
N LEU A 95 -2.12 22.38 3.95
CA LEU A 95 -3.10 23.25 4.63
C LEU A 95 -4.52 22.66 4.61
N GLU A 96 -4.89 21.99 3.50
CA GLU A 96 -6.20 21.34 3.34
C GLU A 96 -6.26 20.00 4.09
N TRP A 97 -5.15 19.27 4.11
CA TRP A 97 -5.03 17.95 4.74
C TRP A 97 -3.89 17.94 5.76
N PRO A 98 -4.09 18.43 7.00
CA PRO A 98 -3.00 18.58 7.99
C PRO A 98 -2.28 17.28 8.36
N HIS A 99 -2.94 16.14 8.16
CA HIS A 99 -2.38 14.81 8.42
C HIS A 99 -2.10 14.02 7.13
N GLY A 100 -2.25 14.64 5.96
CA GLY A 100 -2.26 13.97 4.66
C GLY A 100 -3.56 13.23 4.39
N LYS A 101 -3.63 12.60 3.22
CA LYS A 101 -4.74 11.73 2.81
C LYS A 101 -4.16 10.44 2.23
N TYR A 102 -4.36 9.35 2.96
CA TYR A 102 -3.80 8.05 2.66
C TYR A 102 -4.93 7.04 2.50
N ASP A 103 -5.00 6.42 1.34
CA ASP A 103 -5.88 5.28 1.10
C ASP A 103 -5.24 3.98 1.59
N PHE A 104 -6.09 2.99 1.83
CA PHE A 104 -5.68 1.65 2.21
C PHE A 104 -5.84 0.70 1.03
N VAL A 105 -4.89 -0.22 0.90
CA VAL A 105 -4.91 -1.24 -0.15
C VAL A 105 -4.62 -2.61 0.45
N VAL A 106 -5.22 -3.64 -0.15
CA VAL A 106 -4.89 -5.04 0.15
C VAL A 106 -3.81 -5.49 -0.81
N VAL A 107 -2.74 -6.03 -0.25
CA VAL A 107 -1.61 -6.61 -0.97
C VAL A 107 -1.51 -8.06 -0.58
N TRP A 108 -1.39 -8.95 -1.56
CA TRP A 108 -1.19 -10.36 -1.33
C TRP A 108 0.30 -10.69 -1.39
N SER A 109 0.78 -11.49 -0.42
CA SER A 109 2.16 -11.92 -0.41
C SER A 109 2.32 -13.14 -1.31
N ASP A 110 3.09 -13.01 -2.39
CA ASP A 110 3.42 -14.15 -3.26
C ASP A 110 4.34 -15.16 -2.53
N SER A 111 5.04 -14.73 -1.48
CA SER A 111 5.98 -15.57 -0.71
C SER A 111 5.31 -16.50 0.29
N VAL A 112 4.08 -16.21 0.72
CA VAL A 112 3.33 -17.03 1.68
C VAL A 112 1.90 -17.16 1.18
N PRO A 113 1.51 -18.32 0.61
CA PRO A 113 0.15 -18.57 0.18
C PRO A 113 -0.85 -18.31 1.31
N GLY A 114 -1.94 -17.60 1.00
CA GLY A 114 -2.96 -17.29 2.01
C GLY A 114 -2.66 -16.03 2.86
N GLN A 115 -1.45 -15.46 2.78
CA GLN A 115 -1.11 -14.24 3.52
C GLN A 115 -1.42 -12.99 2.71
N SER A 116 -2.31 -12.16 3.27
CA SER A 116 -2.58 -10.81 2.79
C SER A 116 -2.20 -9.80 3.85
N ASP A 117 -1.64 -8.69 3.42
CA ASP A 117 -1.33 -7.53 4.23
C ASP A 117 -2.21 -6.35 3.79
N VAL A 118 -2.55 -5.48 4.73
CA VAL A 118 -3.19 -4.20 4.43
C VAL A 118 -2.14 -3.11 4.57
N LEU A 119 -2.01 -2.27 3.54
CA LEU A 119 -1.03 -1.20 3.47
C LEU A 119 -1.76 0.15 3.45
N GLU A 120 -1.43 1.03 4.39
CA GLU A 120 -1.77 2.46 4.30
C GLU A 120 -0.77 3.14 3.38
N VAL A 121 -1.23 3.68 2.24
CA VAL A 121 -0.35 4.20 1.20
C VAL A 121 0.03 5.65 1.47
N HIS A 122 1.30 5.89 1.78
CA HIS A 122 1.82 7.22 2.13
C HIS A 122 2.48 7.93 0.95
N ARG A 123 3.09 7.18 0.03
CA ARG A 123 3.65 7.74 -1.22
C ARG A 123 3.52 6.75 -2.36
N ILE A 124 3.37 7.31 -3.56
CA ILE A 124 3.47 6.59 -4.83
C ILE A 124 4.67 7.16 -5.58
N PHE A 125 5.59 6.30 -6.01
CA PHE A 125 6.80 6.78 -6.68
C PHE A 125 7.32 5.84 -7.75
N LYS A 126 8.15 6.39 -8.64
CA LYS A 126 8.89 5.68 -9.67
C LYS A 126 10.34 6.17 -9.63
N PRO A 127 11.31 5.27 -9.40
CA PRO A 127 12.72 5.59 -9.59
C PRO A 127 12.99 6.11 -11.02
N ASP A 128 13.71 7.22 -11.14
CA ASP A 128 14.16 7.73 -12.44
C ASP A 128 15.49 7.09 -12.83
N PHE A 129 15.40 6.11 -13.72
CA PHE A 129 16.52 5.32 -14.21
C PHE A 129 17.25 5.91 -15.43
N LYS A 130 16.98 7.17 -15.82
CA LYS A 130 17.52 7.80 -17.05
C LYS A 130 19.04 7.72 -17.25
N ASN A 131 19.82 7.49 -16.19
CA ASN A 131 21.29 7.44 -16.25
C ASN A 131 21.88 6.03 -16.14
N LEU A 132 21.06 4.98 -16.31
CA LEU A 132 21.55 3.61 -16.28
C LEU A 132 22.12 3.17 -17.62
N LEU A 133 23.43 2.95 -17.65
CA LEU A 133 24.15 2.31 -18.76
C LEU A 133 23.70 0.86 -19.02
N PHE A 134 23.02 0.24 -18.06
CA PHE A 134 22.40 -1.07 -18.22
C PHE A 134 20.90 -0.87 -18.40
N SER A 135 20.45 -0.96 -19.65
CA SER A 135 19.05 -1.22 -19.97
C SER A 135 18.67 -2.53 -19.30
N VAL A 136 18.03 -2.45 -18.13
CA VAL A 136 17.43 -3.61 -17.48
C VAL A 136 16.45 -4.17 -18.51
N SER A 137 16.71 -5.42 -18.91
CA SER A 137 16.15 -6.04 -20.10
C SER A 137 14.62 -5.91 -20.18
N ALA A 138 14.12 -5.96 -21.42
CA ALA A 138 12.75 -5.73 -21.89
C ALA A 138 11.63 -6.61 -21.28
N ASN A 139 11.82 -7.23 -20.12
CA ASN A 139 10.85 -8.13 -19.48
C ASN A 139 10.30 -7.63 -18.12
N VAL A 140 10.67 -6.44 -17.66
CA VAL A 140 10.04 -5.84 -16.48
C VAL A 140 8.67 -5.34 -16.89
N ASN A 141 7.60 -5.94 -16.33
CA ASN A 141 6.23 -5.47 -16.55
C ASN A 141 6.19 -3.95 -16.32
N ALA A 142 5.52 -3.19 -17.20
CA ALA A 142 5.46 -1.72 -17.09
C ALA A 142 5.00 -1.22 -15.71
N LEU A 143 4.33 -2.11 -14.95
CA LEU A 143 3.79 -1.92 -13.61
C LEU A 143 4.81 -2.09 -12.49
N ASP A 144 5.87 -2.87 -12.71
CA ASP A 144 6.95 -3.05 -11.74
C ASP A 144 7.89 -1.83 -11.69
N GLN A 145 7.52 -0.76 -12.40
CA GLN A 145 8.20 0.54 -12.39
C GLN A 145 7.60 1.51 -11.35
N TYR A 146 6.41 1.21 -10.82
CA TYR A 146 5.74 2.04 -9.82
C TYR A 146 5.71 1.31 -8.47
N PHE A 147 6.00 2.06 -7.42
CA PHE A 147 6.13 1.55 -6.08
C PHE A 147 5.23 2.33 -5.13
N LEU A 148 4.63 1.59 -4.20
CA LEU A 148 3.92 2.14 -3.07
C LEU A 148 4.83 2.09 -1.85
N TYR A 149 4.93 3.22 -1.17
CA TYR A 149 5.52 3.31 0.16
C TYR A 149 4.40 3.51 1.16
N GLY A 150 4.34 2.64 2.18
CA GLY A 150 3.24 2.66 3.12
C GLY A 150 3.53 1.96 4.43
N MET A 151 2.60 2.11 5.37
CA MET A 151 2.65 1.43 6.66
C MET A 151 1.81 0.16 6.59
N GLN A 152 2.42 -0.97 6.92
CA GLN A 152 1.72 -2.25 7.02
C GLN A 152 0.87 -2.28 8.30
N MET A 153 -0.39 -2.68 8.13
CA MET A 153 -1.28 -3.06 9.21
C MET A 153 -1.38 -4.57 9.30
N SER A 154 -1.60 -5.05 10.53
CA SER A 154 -1.65 -6.47 10.82
C SER A 154 -3.09 -6.88 11.10
N PHE A 155 -3.51 -8.01 10.53
CA PHE A 155 -4.72 -8.66 11.01
C PHE A 155 -4.53 -9.04 12.47
N LYS A 156 -5.53 -8.72 13.30
CA LYS A 156 -5.54 -9.16 14.68
C LYS A 156 -5.63 -10.68 14.71
N GLY A 157 -4.78 -11.32 15.53
CA GLY A 157 -4.81 -12.76 15.73
C GLY A 157 -6.10 -13.21 16.41
N GLY A 158 -6.75 -14.22 15.84
CA GLY A 158 -7.92 -14.92 16.39
C GLY A 158 -7.55 -16.30 16.93
N LEU A 159 -8.57 -17.09 17.28
CA LEU A 159 -8.39 -18.46 17.76
C LEU A 159 -7.80 -19.36 16.67
N ASN A 160 -6.96 -20.32 17.07
CA ASN A 160 -6.36 -21.34 16.20
C ASN A 160 -5.55 -20.79 15.01
N GLY A 161 -5.00 -19.58 15.12
CA GLY A 161 -4.20 -18.96 14.06
C GLY A 161 -5.03 -18.33 12.94
N HIS A 162 -6.36 -18.30 13.07
CA HIS A 162 -7.22 -17.56 12.14
C HIS A 162 -7.20 -16.06 12.44
N ARG A 163 -7.63 -15.25 11.48
CA ARG A 163 -7.78 -13.80 11.66
C ARG A 163 -9.00 -13.50 12.52
N ALA A 164 -8.85 -12.61 13.49
CA ALA A 164 -9.95 -12.20 14.34
C ALA A 164 -11.00 -11.43 13.53
N ARG A 165 -12.27 -11.71 13.84
CA ARG A 165 -13.42 -11.00 13.30
C ARG A 165 -14.19 -10.33 14.43
N ASP A 166 -14.83 -9.21 14.12
CA ASP A 166 -15.71 -8.54 15.04
C ASP A 166 -17.04 -9.28 15.15
N GLU A 167 -17.44 -9.65 16.37
CA GLU A 167 -18.60 -10.52 16.61
C GLU A 167 -19.93 -9.93 16.10
N SER A 168 -20.03 -8.61 16.03
CA SER A 168 -21.27 -7.92 15.64
C SER A 168 -21.41 -7.73 14.14
N THR A 169 -20.28 -7.66 13.42
CA THR A 169 -20.24 -7.30 11.99
C THR A 169 -19.63 -8.37 11.10
N ASP A 170 -19.00 -9.40 11.71
CA ASP A 170 -18.20 -10.43 11.04
C ASP A 170 -17.04 -9.87 10.18
N MET A 171 -16.70 -8.60 10.32
CA MET A 171 -15.60 -7.97 9.60
C MET A 171 -14.25 -8.29 10.24
N TYR A 172 -13.18 -8.39 9.44
CA TYR A 172 -11.83 -8.60 9.96
C TYR A 172 -11.34 -7.39 10.74
N ILE A 173 -10.66 -7.65 11.85
CA ILE A 173 -10.05 -6.60 12.66
C ILE A 173 -8.59 -6.42 12.23
N LEU A 174 -8.23 -5.18 11.94
CA LEU A 174 -6.87 -4.74 11.64
C LEU A 174 -6.37 -3.84 12.76
N ASP A 175 -5.17 -4.12 13.25
CA ASP A 175 -4.51 -3.27 14.22
C ASP A 175 -3.34 -2.53 13.54
N ARG A 176 -3.27 -1.23 13.83
CA ARG A 176 -2.12 -0.41 13.50
C ARG A 176 -1.02 -0.73 14.52
N PRO A 177 0.20 -1.05 14.06
CA PRO A 177 1.27 -1.39 14.99
C PRO A 177 1.70 -0.15 15.79
N GLU A 178 2.00 -0.33 17.08
CA GLU A 178 2.58 0.72 17.93
C GLU A 178 3.88 1.28 17.33
N VAL A 179 4.71 0.38 16.79
CA VAL A 179 5.91 0.71 16.02
C VAL A 179 5.60 0.55 14.53
N PRO A 180 5.61 1.65 13.74
CA PRO A 180 5.30 1.60 12.32
C PRO A 180 6.17 0.60 11.55
N ARG A 181 5.53 -0.34 10.84
CA ARG A 181 6.19 -1.27 9.93
C ARG A 181 6.08 -0.73 8.50
N TRP A 182 7.08 0.04 8.11
CA TRP A 182 7.13 0.65 6.78
C TRP A 182 7.55 -0.36 5.72
N ARG A 183 6.85 -0.36 4.59
CA ARG A 183 7.14 -1.24 3.44
C ARG A 183 7.09 -0.49 2.13
N ILE A 184 7.88 -1.01 1.20
CA ILE A 184 7.83 -0.64 -0.21
C ILE A 184 7.33 -1.87 -0.96
N LEU A 185 6.40 -1.68 -1.88
CA LEU A 185 5.77 -2.77 -2.63
C LEU A 185 5.54 -2.30 -4.08
N PRO A 186 5.76 -3.17 -5.09
CA PRO A 186 5.35 -2.86 -6.45
C PRO A 186 3.84 -2.59 -6.51
N ALA A 187 3.42 -1.57 -7.25
CA ALA A 187 2.00 -1.27 -7.44
C ALA A 187 1.27 -2.44 -8.13
N SER A 188 1.98 -3.27 -8.90
CA SER A 188 1.49 -4.48 -9.54
C SER A 188 1.04 -5.58 -8.55
N ASN A 189 1.41 -5.48 -7.28
CA ASN A 189 1.00 -6.42 -6.23
C ASN A 189 -0.29 -6.01 -5.52
N VAL A 190 -0.79 -4.79 -5.77
CA VAL A 190 -2.07 -4.36 -5.22
C VAL A 190 -3.20 -5.11 -5.89
N GLN A 191 -4.09 -5.68 -5.09
CA GLN A 191 -5.30 -6.34 -5.60
C GLN A 191 -6.50 -5.39 -5.53
N PHE A 192 -6.73 -4.77 -4.37
CA PHE A 192 -7.92 -3.94 -4.12
C PHE A 192 -7.58 -2.69 -3.33
N ARG A 193 -8.26 -1.58 -3.64
CA ARG A 193 -8.41 -0.46 -2.71
C ARG A 193 -9.51 -0.83 -1.71
N VAL A 194 -9.26 -0.63 -0.43
CA VAL A 194 -10.22 -0.94 0.62
C VAL A 194 -10.52 0.28 1.47
N ASN A 195 -11.78 0.39 1.88
CA ASN A 195 -12.19 1.38 2.86
C ASN A 195 -12.17 0.72 4.24
N LEU A 196 -11.50 1.37 5.19
CA LEU A 196 -11.46 0.90 6.56
C LEU A 196 -12.50 1.66 7.38
N ILE A 197 -13.17 0.93 8.27
CA ILE A 197 -14.09 1.51 9.24
C ILE A 197 -13.34 1.61 10.56
N PRO A 198 -13.10 2.82 11.08
CA PRO A 198 -12.51 2.99 12.40
C PRO A 198 -13.29 2.21 13.46
N ARG A 199 -12.59 1.38 14.24
CA ARG A 199 -13.21 0.64 15.33
C ARG A 199 -13.12 1.47 16.59
N PHE A 200 -14.27 1.93 17.09
CA PHE A 200 -14.37 2.63 18.36
C PHE A 200 -14.72 1.63 19.47
N GLY A 201 -14.33 1.96 20.70
CA GLY A 201 -14.85 1.28 21.88
C GLY A 201 -16.32 1.65 22.12
N SER A 202 -16.77 1.57 23.37
CA SER A 202 -18.14 1.94 23.74
C SER A 202 -18.53 3.38 23.39
N LYS A 203 -17.54 4.28 23.22
CA LYS A 203 -17.73 5.66 22.78
C LYS A 203 -16.60 6.11 21.86
N ALA A 204 -16.92 6.87 20.82
CA ALA A 204 -15.92 7.63 20.07
C ALA A 204 -15.39 8.78 20.95
N THR A 205 -14.08 8.99 20.94
CA THR A 205 -13.47 10.12 21.65
C THR A 205 -13.79 11.43 20.94
N ALA A 206 -14.00 12.51 21.70
CA ALA A 206 -14.35 13.84 21.16
C ALA A 206 -13.28 14.44 20.23
N GLU A 207 -12.07 13.88 20.24
CA GLU A 207 -10.94 14.30 19.42
C GLU A 207 -10.96 13.72 17.99
N LEU A 208 -11.85 12.76 17.73
CA LEU A 208 -12.03 12.15 16.42
C LEU A 208 -12.93 13.02 15.57
N LYS A 209 -12.30 13.69 14.61
CA LYS A 209 -12.95 14.48 13.56
C LYS A 209 -12.78 13.76 12.23
N SER A 210 -13.56 14.14 11.22
CA SER A 210 -13.46 13.56 9.88
C SER A 210 -12.03 13.59 9.30
N ASN A 211 -11.23 14.60 9.65
CA ASN A 211 -9.85 14.77 9.20
C ASN A 211 -8.79 14.20 10.15
N THR A 212 -9.16 13.74 11.35
CA THR A 212 -8.21 13.15 12.33
C THR A 212 -8.46 11.67 12.61
N VAL A 213 -9.62 11.15 12.24
CA VAL A 213 -10.07 9.79 12.60
C VAL A 213 -9.07 8.72 12.15
N ASN A 214 -8.65 8.74 10.88
CA ASN A 214 -7.69 7.76 10.37
C ASN A 214 -6.33 7.87 11.08
N PHE A 215 -5.92 9.07 11.49
CA PHE A 215 -4.64 9.28 12.18
C PHE A 215 -4.68 8.82 13.65
N ARG A 216 -5.81 9.02 14.33
CA ARG A 216 -5.95 8.74 15.77
C ARG A 216 -6.49 7.35 16.09
N THR A 217 -7.03 6.64 15.12
CA THR A 217 -7.53 5.28 15.32
C THR A 217 -6.39 4.26 15.26
N GLU A 218 -6.41 3.32 16.21
CA GLU A 218 -5.43 2.23 16.34
C GLU A 218 -5.96 0.89 15.82
N SER A 219 -7.28 0.73 15.73
CA SER A 219 -7.92 -0.52 15.28
C SER A 219 -9.03 -0.21 14.27
N PHE A 220 -9.12 -1.01 13.22
CA PHE A 220 -10.03 -0.82 12.10
C PHE A 220 -10.75 -2.12 11.75
N LEU A 221 -11.94 -1.99 11.20
CA LEU A 221 -12.66 -3.08 10.55
C LEU A 221 -12.42 -2.98 9.04
N LEU A 222 -12.03 -4.10 8.43
CA LEU A 222 -11.88 -4.21 6.98
C LEU A 222 -13.26 -4.43 6.36
N ASN A 223 -13.80 -3.40 5.70
CA ASN A 223 -15.07 -3.52 4.98
C ASN A 223 -14.84 -4.21 3.63
N PHE A 224 -14.97 -5.53 3.61
CA PHE A 224 -14.90 -6.33 2.38
C PHE A 224 -16.27 -6.52 1.69
N PHE A 225 -17.37 -6.06 2.29
CA PHE A 225 -18.70 -6.09 1.66
C PHE A 225 -18.94 -4.92 0.69
N GLY A 226 -17.94 -4.06 0.50
CA GLY A 226 -18.07 -2.90 -0.41
C GLY A 226 -18.18 -3.29 -1.88
N GLU A 227 -17.55 -4.40 -2.29
CA GLU A 227 -17.59 -4.93 -3.66
C GLU A 227 -17.55 -6.47 -3.60
N ASP A 228 -18.49 -7.15 -4.27
CA ASP A 228 -18.63 -8.61 -4.27
C ASP A 228 -17.34 -9.33 -4.68
N ASP A 229 -16.62 -8.79 -5.66
CA ASP A 229 -15.33 -9.31 -6.12
C ASP A 229 -14.26 -9.25 -5.04
N THR A 230 -14.24 -8.18 -4.23
CA THR A 230 -13.28 -8.05 -3.12
C THR A 230 -13.58 -9.09 -2.05
N PHE A 231 -14.86 -9.27 -1.69
CA PHE A 231 -15.31 -10.28 -0.74
C PHE A 231 -14.90 -11.69 -1.15
N HIS A 232 -15.27 -12.09 -2.37
CA HIS A 232 -14.98 -13.43 -2.87
C HIS A 232 -13.49 -13.67 -3.06
N SER A 233 -12.71 -12.65 -3.41
CA SER A 233 -11.25 -12.79 -3.54
C SER A 233 -10.56 -13.03 -2.20
N ILE A 234 -10.98 -12.33 -1.15
CA ILE A 234 -10.40 -12.50 0.18
C ILE A 234 -10.77 -13.88 0.73
N LEU A 235 -12.05 -14.26 0.63
CA LEU A 235 -12.54 -15.55 1.14
C LEU A 235 -12.03 -16.76 0.36
N SER A 236 -11.99 -16.69 -0.98
CA SER A 236 -11.56 -17.83 -1.81
C SER A 236 -10.10 -18.20 -1.55
N ARG A 237 -9.24 -17.20 -1.31
CA ARG A 237 -7.82 -17.42 -1.00
C ARG A 237 -7.57 -17.87 0.44
N GLU A 238 -8.49 -17.62 1.36
CA GLU A 238 -8.45 -18.23 2.71
C GLU A 238 -8.87 -19.71 2.68
N LYS A 239 -9.88 -20.08 1.87
CA LYS A 239 -10.31 -21.49 1.73
C LYS A 239 -9.34 -22.40 0.97
N ALA A 240 -8.34 -21.81 0.30
CA ALA A 240 -7.28 -22.56 -0.37
C ALA A 240 -6.16 -23.04 0.57
N GLN A 241 -6.27 -22.76 1.88
CA GLN A 241 -5.43 -23.29 2.97
C GLN A 241 -6.01 -24.58 3.52
#